data_AF-Q2I0F0-F1
#
_entry.id   AF-Q2I0F0-F1
#
_cell.length_a   1.000
_cell.length_b   1.000
_cell.length_c   1.000
_cell.angle_alpha   90.00
_cell.angle_beta   90.00
_cell.angle_gamma   90.00
#
_symmetry.space_group_name_H-M   'P 1'
#
loop_
_entity.id
_entity.type
_entity.pdbx_description
1 polymer ?
#
loop_
_entity_poly.entity_id
_entity_poly.type
_entity_poly.pdbx_seq_one_letter_code
_entity_poly.pdbx_strand_id
1 'polypeptide(L)' 'ANFDPSCTGVYDRELLGRLSRLCDDCYNVFREPKVATECRSNCFYNPVFVQCLEYLIPADLHEEYQAHVQTV' A
#
# COMPACT_ATOMS: atom_id res chain seq x y z
N ALA A 1 0.78 1.49 18.85
CA ALA A 1 0.07 1.96 17.65
C ALA A 1 1.00 2.95 16.95
N ASN A 2 1.78 2.46 15.99
CA ASN A 2 2.68 3.33 15.23
C ASN A 2 1.82 4.07 14.21
N PHE A 3 1.56 5.35 14.50
CA PHE A 3 1.03 6.27 13.51
C PHE A 3 2.17 6.53 12.51
N ASP A 4 2.04 6.01 11.29
CA ASP A 4 2.93 6.41 10.22
C ASP A 4 2.58 7.88 9.88
N PRO A 5 3.52 8.84 10.07
CA PRO A 5 3.25 10.25 9.87
C PRO A 5 2.93 10.58 8.41
N SER A 6 3.14 9.64 7.48
CA SER A 6 2.78 9.82 6.08
C SER A 6 1.27 9.91 5.83
N CYS A 7 0.42 9.42 6.75
CA CYS A 7 -1.04 9.48 6.62
C CYS A 7 -1.74 10.11 7.82
N THR A 8 -1.63 11.43 7.92
CA THR A 8 -2.35 12.23 8.90
C THR A 8 -3.82 12.40 8.49
N GLY A 9 -4.71 11.55 8.99
CA GLY A 9 -6.16 11.68 8.76
C GLY A 9 -6.93 10.38 8.62
N VAL A 10 -6.25 9.23 8.52
CA VAL A 10 -6.88 7.93 8.28
C VAL A 10 -7.68 7.48 9.51
N TYR A 11 -8.99 7.45 9.39
CA TYR A 11 -9.87 6.92 10.44
C TYR A 11 -10.02 5.39 10.37
N ASP A 12 -9.79 4.79 9.20
CA ASP A 12 -9.93 3.35 8.98
C ASP A 12 -8.59 2.60 9.11
N ARG A 13 -8.31 2.15 10.33
CA ARG A 13 -7.09 1.36 10.64
C ARG A 13 -7.07 0.00 9.97
N GLU A 14 -8.24 -0.57 9.68
CA GLU A 14 -8.32 -1.89 9.04
C GLU A 14 -7.88 -1.77 7.57
N LEU A 15 -8.35 -0.73 6.89
CA LEU A 15 -7.96 -0.41 5.53
C LEU A 15 -6.45 -0.16 5.42
N LEU A 16 -5.89 0.66 6.31
CA LEU A 16 -4.44 0.92 6.35
C LEU A 16 -3.63 -0.37 6.54
N GLY A 17 -4.14 -1.29 7.36
CA GLY A 17 -3.54 -2.62 7.57
C GLY A 17 -3.65 -3.53 6.35
N ARG A 18 -4.73 -3.45 5.56
CA ARG A 18 -4.87 -4.18 4.29
C ARG A 18 -3.86 -3.66 3.26
N LEU A 19 -3.76 -2.35 3.08
CA LEU A 19 -2.79 -1.73 2.16
C LEU A 19 -1.33 -1.98 2.57
N SER A 20 -1.04 -1.92 3.87
CA SER A 20 0.31 -2.19 4.39
C SER A 20 0.78 -3.62 4.15
N ARG A 21 -0.14 -4.59 4.19
CA ARG A 21 0.17 -6.00 3.90
C ARG A 21 0.58 -6.22 2.44
N LEU A 22 -0.05 -5.52 1.50
CA LEU A 22 0.37 -5.56 0.09
C LEU A 22 1.84 -5.14 -0.06
N CYS A 23 2.26 -4.08 0.65
CA CYS A 23 3.65 -3.63 0.62
C CYS A 23 4.62 -4.65 1.25
N ASP A 24 4.22 -5.37 2.31
CA ASP A 24 5.02 -6.45 2.91
C ASP A 24 5.15 -7.65 1.96
N ASP A 25 4.06 -8.05 1.32
CA ASP A 25 4.06 -9.14 0.33
C ASP A 25 4.92 -8.77 -0.89
N CYS A 26 4.87 -7.51 -1.31
CA CYS A 26 5.68 -7.01 -2.41
C CYS A 26 7.17 -7.01 -2.07
N TYR A 27 7.51 -6.60 -0.85
CA TYR A 27 8.87 -6.76 -0.33
C TYR A 27 9.31 -8.22 -0.33
N ASN A 28 8.46 -9.18 0.03
CA ASN A 28 8.82 -10.60 0.02
C ASN A 28 9.12 -11.13 -1.39
N VAL A 29 8.47 -10.58 -2.42
CA VAL A 29 8.75 -10.90 -3.82
C VAL A 29 10.07 -10.31 -4.30
N PHE A 30 10.29 -9.01 -4.11
CA PHE A 30 11.49 -8.32 -4.62
C PHE A 30 12.72 -8.46 -3.71
N ARG A 31 12.52 -8.80 -2.44
CA ARG A 31 13.53 -8.88 -1.38
C ARG A 31 14.34 -7.59 -1.18
N GLU A 32 13.75 -6.44 -1.51
CA GLU A 32 14.40 -5.14 -1.40
C GLU A 32 13.74 -4.26 -0.32
N PRO A 33 14.43 -3.96 0.79
CA PRO A 33 13.81 -3.30 1.95
C PRO A 33 13.31 -1.89 1.67
N LYS A 34 13.82 -1.23 0.63
CA LYS A 34 13.33 0.09 0.20
C LYS A 34 11.93 0.02 -0.38
N VAL A 35 11.56 -1.07 -1.05
CA VAL A 35 10.23 -1.26 -1.65
C VAL A 35 9.13 -1.15 -0.60
N ALA A 36 9.31 -1.78 0.57
CA ALA A 36 8.32 -1.73 1.66
C ALA A 36 8.11 -0.31 2.20
N THR A 37 9.17 0.51 2.22
CA THR A 37 9.14 1.88 2.74
C THR A 37 8.55 2.84 1.70
N GLU A 38 8.99 2.74 0.44
CA GLU A 38 8.49 3.55 -0.66
C GLU A 38 7.03 3.22 -0.98
N CYS A 39 6.63 1.95 -0.94
CA CYS A 39 5.25 1.53 -1.17
C CYS A 39 4.26 2.17 -0.19
N ARG A 40 4.64 2.36 1.08
CA ARG A 40 3.80 3.02 2.10
C ARG A 40 3.85 4.55 2.05
N SER A 41 4.81 5.12 1.32
CA SER A 41 5.01 6.56 1.27
C SER A 41 3.81 7.28 0.64
N ASN A 42 3.60 8.53 1.04
CA ASN A 42 2.55 9.39 0.52
C ASN A 42 1.17 8.71 0.54
N CYS A 43 0.86 7.96 1.61
CA CYS A 43 -0.36 7.18 1.74
C CYS A 43 -0.65 6.24 0.59
N PHE A 44 0.35 5.45 0.19
CA PHE A 44 0.22 4.50 -0.92
C PHE A 44 -0.04 5.19 -2.28
N TYR A 45 -0.06 6.53 -2.34
CA TYR A 45 -0.16 7.31 -3.57
C TYR A 45 1.23 7.53 -4.16
N ASN A 46 1.80 6.45 -4.70
CA ASN A 46 3.11 6.43 -5.33
C ASN A 46 3.16 5.30 -6.39
N PRO A 47 4.09 5.37 -7.36
CA PRO A 47 4.18 4.37 -8.42
C PRO A 47 4.60 2.98 -7.92
N VAL A 48 5.33 2.88 -6.80
CA VAL A 48 5.79 1.60 -6.24
C VAL A 48 4.59 0.77 -5.77
N PHE A 49 3.61 1.40 -5.13
CA PHE A 49 2.37 0.74 -4.74
C PHE A 49 1.59 0.18 -5.94
N VAL A 50 1.46 0.96 -7.02
CA VAL A 50 0.80 0.51 -8.27
C VAL A 50 1.55 -0.66 -8.88
N GLN A 51 2.89 -0.61 -8.90
CA GLN A 51 3.68 -1.71 -9.40
C GLN A 51 3.51 -2.98 -8.55
N CYS A 52 3.51 -2.86 -7.23
CA CYS A 52 3.20 -3.97 -6.33
C CYS A 52 1.80 -4.57 -6.58
N LEU A 53 0.81 -3.71 -6.82
CA LEU A 53 -0.55 -4.11 -7.18
C LEU A 53 -0.58 -4.94 -8.47
N GLU A 54 0.13 -4.50 -9.51
CA GLU A 54 0.21 -5.19 -10.80
C GLU A 54 0.84 -6.59 -10.70
N TYR A 55 1.80 -6.78 -9.80
CA TYR A 55 2.47 -8.08 -9.62
C TYR A 55 1.72 -9.04 -8.71
N LEU A 56 1.00 -8.54 -7.71
CA LEU A 56 0.43 -9.38 -6.64
C LEU A 56 -1.09 -9.55 -6.74
N ILE A 57 -1.79 -8.59 -7.32
CA ILE A 57 -3.24 -8.53 -7.33
C ILE A 57 -3.75 -8.76 -8.77
N PRO A 58 -4.78 -9.60 -8.96
CA PRO A 58 -5.47 -9.73 -10.24
C PRO A 58 -6.00 -8.39 -10.77
N ALA A 59 -5.92 -8.18 -12.09
CA ALA A 59 -6.26 -6.89 -12.74
C ALA A 59 -7.70 -6.42 -12.48
N ASP A 60 -8.65 -7.35 -12.30
CA ASP A 60 -10.05 -7.06 -12.00
C ASP A 60 -10.25 -6.43 -10.61
N LEU A 61 -9.31 -6.61 -9.69
CA LEU A 61 -9.35 -6.03 -8.35
C LEU A 61 -8.57 -4.72 -8.23
N HIS A 62 -7.89 -4.28 -9.29
CA HIS A 62 -7.03 -3.09 -9.21
C HIS A 62 -7.83 -1.83 -8.89
N GLU A 63 -9.01 -1.67 -9.48
CA GLU A 63 -9.88 -0.51 -9.25
C GLU A 63 -10.34 -0.42 -7.78
N GLU A 64 -10.65 -1.55 -7.12
CA GLU A 64 -11.03 -1.59 -5.70
C GLU A 64 -9.89 -1.06 -4.82
N TYR A 65 -8.67 -1.58 -5.02
CA TYR A 65 -7.52 -1.16 -4.23
C TYR A 65 -7.16 0.31 -4.48
N GLN A 66 -7.27 0.79 -5.72
CA GLN A 66 -7.03 2.20 -6.03
C GLN A 66 -8.09 3.13 -5.40
N ALA A 67 -9.36 2.71 -5.35
CA ALA A 67 -10.40 3.45 -4.65
C ALA A 67 -10.12 3.54 -3.14
N HIS A 68 -9.60 2.47 -2.54
CA HIS A 68 -9.22 2.46 -1.12
C HIS A 68 -8.08 3.43 -0.79
N VAL A 69 -7.09 3.58 -1.69
CA VAL A 69 -6.01 4.57 -1.54
C VAL A 69 -6.55 6.00 -1.49
N GLN A 70 -7.68 6.30 -2.12
CA GLN A 70 -8.30 7.65 -2.08
C GLN A 70 -9.06 7.93 -0.78
N THR A 71 -9.30 6.91 0.04
CA THR A 71 -10.10 7.00 1.27
C THR A 71 -9.27 7.00 2.56
N VAL A 72 -7.96 6.76 2.44
CA VAL A 72 -7.00 6.79 3.55
C VAL A 72 -6.51 8.21 3.81
#